data_AF-A0A2G1W4C9-F1
#
_entry.id   AF-A0A2G1W4C9-F1
#
_cell.length_a   1.000
_cell.length_b   1.000
_cell.length_c   1.000
_cell.angle_alpha   90.00
_cell.angle_beta   90.00
_cell.angle_gamma   90.00
#
_symmetry.space_group_name_H-M   'P 1'
#
loop_
_entity.id
_entity.type
_entity.pdbx_description
1 polymer ?
#
loop_
_entity_poly.entity_id
_entity_poly.type
_entity_poly.pdbx_seq_one_letter_code
_entity_poly.pdbx_strand_id
1 'polypeptide(L)'
;MANSKAAPGNEGNPWIKWACIAIAVVGLAFYFYPRSRVELDDQGYDASVALYRICNQKDTESLQTVAEQVAQWQTEGKLSEQSHASLQRVIDLADEGDWNQASRECRRMMEDQVQR
;
A
#
# COMPACT_ATOMS: atom_id res chain seq x y z
N MET A 1 -17.43 -55.07 -22.78
CA MET A 1 -18.30 -53.87 -22.68
C MET A 1 -17.79 -53.06 -21.51
N ALA A 2 -17.29 -51.84 -21.74
CA ALA A 2 -16.58 -51.03 -20.75
C ALA A 2 -17.55 -50.47 -19.69
N ASN A 3 -17.17 -50.58 -18.42
CA ASN A 3 -17.94 -50.07 -17.29
C ASN A 3 -17.36 -48.69 -16.92
N SER A 4 -18.06 -47.61 -17.30
CA SER A 4 -17.64 -46.23 -17.05
C SER A 4 -17.80 -45.89 -15.57
N LYS A 5 -16.69 -45.75 -14.84
CA LYS A 5 -16.68 -45.16 -13.49
C LYS A 5 -17.07 -43.68 -13.61
N ALA A 6 -18.19 -43.30 -13.00
CA ALA A 6 -18.57 -41.91 -12.80
C ALA A 6 -17.52 -41.20 -11.92
N ALA A 7 -17.02 -40.05 -12.38
CA ALA A 7 -16.16 -39.19 -11.59
C ALA A 7 -16.98 -38.55 -10.46
N PRO A 8 -16.48 -38.48 -9.21
CA PRO A 8 -17.21 -37.83 -8.13
C PRO A 8 -17.27 -36.32 -8.39
N GLY A 9 -18.50 -35.80 -8.49
CA GLY A 9 -18.76 -34.37 -8.57
C GLY A 9 -18.22 -33.68 -7.32
N ASN A 10 -17.42 -32.64 -7.54
CA ASN A 10 -16.95 -31.75 -6.47
C ASN A 10 -18.12 -30.89 -5.99
N GLU A 11 -18.92 -31.42 -5.06
CA GLU A 11 -19.95 -30.66 -4.35
C GLU A 11 -19.28 -29.72 -3.33
N GLY A 12 -18.66 -28.66 -3.85
CA GLY A 12 -17.97 -27.66 -3.03
C GLY A 12 -18.94 -27.00 -2.05
N ASN A 13 -18.60 -27.09 -0.75
CA ASN A 13 -19.41 -26.63 0.38
C ASN A 13 -19.94 -25.20 0.14
N PRO A 14 -21.28 -25.00 0.14
CA PRO A 14 -21.88 -23.69 -0.11
C PRO A 14 -21.38 -22.61 0.86
N TRP A 15 -21.04 -22.99 2.10
CA TRP A 15 -20.46 -22.09 3.10
C TRP A 15 -19.13 -21.48 2.63
N ILE A 16 -18.26 -22.27 1.98
CA ILE A 16 -16.96 -21.79 1.48
C ILE A 16 -17.17 -20.79 0.36
N LYS A 17 -18.14 -21.03 -0.53
CA LYS A 17 -18.47 -20.10 -1.63
C LYS A 17 -18.94 -18.75 -1.09
N TRP A 18 -19.84 -18.75 -0.11
CA TRP A 18 -20.30 -17.53 0.54
C TRP A 18 -19.19 -16.81 1.31
N ALA A 19 -18.30 -17.55 1.97
CA ALA A 19 -17.15 -16.97 2.66
C ALA A 19 -16.19 -16.26 1.68
N CYS A 20 -15.86 -16.88 0.54
CA CYS A 20 -15.01 -16.24 -0.48
C CYS A 20 -15.64 -14.97 -1.05
N ILE A 21 -16.96 -14.98 -1.30
CA ILE A 21 -17.69 -13.81 -1.79
C ILE A 21 -17.65 -12.69 -0.73
N ALA A 22 -17.90 -13.01 0.54
CA ALA A 22 -17.86 -12.02 1.62
C ALA A 22 -16.47 -11.39 1.76
N ILE A 23 -15.39 -12.19 1.69
CA ILE A 23 -14.01 -11.67 1.74
C ILE A 23 -13.71 -10.78 0.53
N ALA A 24 -14.11 -11.19 -0.67
CA ALA A 24 -13.91 -10.38 -1.88
C ALA A 24 -14.66 -9.05 -1.79
N VAL A 25 -15.91 -9.05 -1.31
CA VAL A 25 -16.72 -7.83 -1.14
C VAL A 25 -16.11 -6.90 -0.09
N VAL A 26 -15.64 -7.43 1.04
CA VAL A 26 -14.99 -6.63 2.09
C VAL A 26 -13.68 -6.04 1.58
N GLY A 27 -12.86 -6.83 0.87
CA GLY A 27 -11.63 -6.34 0.25
C GLY A 27 -11.89 -5.25 -0.78
N LEU A 28 -12.96 -5.39 -1.58
CA LEU A 28 -13.37 -4.38 -2.57
C LEU A 28 -13.90 -3.11 -1.89
N ALA A 29 -14.74 -3.25 -0.86
CA ALA A 29 -15.25 -2.12 -0.08
C ALA A 29 -14.12 -1.36 0.62
N PHE A 30 -13.13 -2.07 1.16
CA PHE A 30 -11.92 -1.47 1.73
C PHE A 30 -11.09 -0.75 0.67
N TYR A 31 -10.95 -1.33 -0.52
CA TYR A 31 -10.25 -0.71 -1.65
C TYR A 31 -10.95 0.57 -2.15
N PHE A 32 -12.28 0.63 -2.11
CA PHE A 32 -13.08 1.76 -2.58
C PHE A 32 -13.51 2.76 -1.49
N TYR A 33 -13.13 2.53 -0.22
CA TYR A 33 -13.52 3.44 0.86
C TYR A 33 -12.83 4.81 0.66
N PRO A 34 -13.58 5.93 0.68
CA PRO A 34 -12.99 7.25 0.45
C PRO A 34 -11.97 7.56 1.54
N ARG A 35 -10.71 7.74 1.12
CA ARG A 35 -9.61 8.08 2.01
C ARG A 35 -9.62 9.58 2.31
N SER A 36 -9.26 9.95 3.53
CA SER A 36 -8.95 11.34 3.88
C SER A 36 -7.69 11.78 3.12
N ARG A 37 -7.74 12.95 2.47
CA ARG A 37 -6.55 13.57 1.86
C ARG A 37 -5.46 13.72 2.92
N VAL A 38 -4.22 13.49 2.51
CA VAL A 38 -3.06 13.71 3.37
C VAL A 38 -2.56 15.12 3.13
N GLU A 39 -2.26 15.86 4.20
CA GLU A 39 -1.52 17.11 4.13
C GLU A 39 -0.06 16.84 4.49
N LEU A 40 0.84 17.24 3.61
CA LEU A 40 2.28 17.16 3.83
C LEU A 40 2.84 18.55 4.12
N ASP A 41 3.70 18.59 5.13
CA ASP A 41 4.68 19.66 5.30
C ASP A 41 5.77 19.59 4.22
N ASP A 42 6.55 20.66 4.08
CA ASP A 42 7.55 20.79 3.01
C ASP A 42 8.56 19.63 3.02
N GLN A 43 9.03 19.26 4.21
CA GLN A 43 9.97 18.16 4.40
C GLN A 43 9.36 16.82 3.98
N GLY A 44 8.09 16.60 4.32
CA GLY A 44 7.35 15.41 3.94
C GLY A 44 7.07 15.33 2.44
N TYR A 45 6.83 16.47 1.79
CA TYR A 45 6.67 16.53 0.34
C TYR A 45 7.98 16.14 -0.37
N ASP A 46 9.11 16.70 0.03
CA ASP A 46 10.42 16.35 -0.55
C ASP A 46 10.76 14.87 -0.37
N ALA A 47 10.46 14.32 0.83
CA ALA A 47 10.59 12.89 1.11
C ALA A 47 9.71 12.05 0.18
N SER A 48 8.48 12.48 -0.09
CA SER A 48 7.56 11.77 -0.98
C SER A 48 8.04 11.73 -2.44
N VAL A 49 8.70 12.80 -2.91
CA VAL A 49 9.33 12.86 -4.24
C VAL A 49 10.51 11.90 -4.32
N ALA A 50 11.36 11.88 -3.29
CA ALA A 50 12.48 10.94 -3.19
C ALA A 50 11.98 9.49 -3.17
N LEU A 51 11.03 9.17 -2.30
CA LEU A 51 10.42 7.84 -2.21
C LEU A 51 9.78 7.40 -3.53
N TYR A 52 9.12 8.30 -4.26
CA TYR A 52 8.55 7.97 -5.57
C TYR A 52 9.63 7.49 -6.55
N ARG A 53 10.79 8.16 -6.58
CA ARG A 53 11.92 7.75 -7.44
C ARG A 53 12.50 6.40 -7.00
N ILE A 54 12.70 6.24 -5.69
CA ILE A 54 13.22 5.00 -5.09
C ILE A 54 12.31 3.82 -5.40
N CYS A 55 10.99 3.96 -5.20
CA CYS A 55 10.02 2.91 -5.48
C CYS A 55 10.00 2.51 -6.96
N ASN A 56 10.13 3.49 -7.88
CA ASN A 56 10.21 3.21 -9.30
C ASN A 56 11.50 2.48 -9.71
N GLN A 57 12.61 2.73 -9.00
CA GLN A 57 13.89 2.07 -9.23
C GLN A 57 14.02 0.75 -8.46
N LYS A 58 13.13 0.50 -7.49
CA LYS A 58 13.18 -0.63 -6.54
C LYS A 58 14.53 -0.69 -5.81
N ASP A 59 15.01 0.47 -5.40
CA ASP A 59 16.31 0.62 -4.75
C ASP A 59 16.18 0.43 -3.24
N THR A 60 16.48 -0.78 -2.76
CA THR A 60 16.39 -1.15 -1.35
C THR A 60 17.39 -0.38 -0.48
N GLU A 61 18.58 -0.07 -0.98
CA GLU A 61 19.61 0.64 -0.20
C GLU A 61 19.19 2.09 0.06
N SER A 62 18.74 2.77 -1.00
CA SER A 62 18.18 4.11 -0.87
C SER A 62 16.90 4.13 -0.03
N LEU A 63 16.08 3.07 -0.08
CA LEU A 63 14.89 2.95 0.77
C LEU A 63 15.25 2.95 2.26
N GLN A 64 16.24 2.15 2.65
CA GLN A 64 16.70 2.09 4.05
C GLN A 64 17.22 3.44 4.53
N THR A 65 18.04 4.11 3.70
CA THR A 65 18.60 5.44 4.01
C THR A 65 17.50 6.47 4.23
N VAL A 66 16.48 6.49 3.36
CA VAL A 66 15.34 7.42 3.50
C VAL A 66 14.47 7.06 4.69
N ALA A 67 14.28 5.78 5.00
CA ALA A 67 13.51 5.35 6.17
C ALA A 67 14.14 5.84 7.48
N GLU A 68 15.46 5.68 7.62
CA GLU A 68 16.21 6.21 8.76
C GLU A 68 16.10 7.73 8.86
N GLN A 69 16.22 8.41 7.71
CA GLN A 69 16.15 9.87 7.67
C GLN A 69 14.77 10.39 8.08
N VAL A 70 13.69 9.73 7.63
CA VAL A 70 12.30 10.06 8.00
C VAL A 70 12.07 9.84 9.50
N ALA A 71 12.55 8.75 10.07
CA ALA A 71 12.47 8.48 11.51
C ALA A 71 13.23 9.52 12.34
N GLN A 72 14.39 9.95 11.85
CA GLN A 72 15.17 11.02 12.47
C GLN A 72 14.40 12.35 12.45
N TRP A 73 13.85 12.76 11.31
CA TRP A 73 13.09 14.01 11.21
C TRP A 73 11.87 14.05 12.12
N GLN A 74 11.19 12.91 12.29
CA GLN A 74 10.10 12.80 13.25
C GLN A 74 10.56 13.03 14.69
N THR A 75 11.69 12.41 15.07
CA THR A 75 12.27 12.57 16.42
C THR A 75 12.75 14.00 16.68
N GLU A 76 13.24 14.68 15.64
CA GLU A 76 13.68 16.07 15.69
C GLU A 76 12.52 17.08 15.59
N GLY A 77 11.28 16.63 15.42
CA GLY A 77 10.10 17.50 15.25
C GLY A 77 10.09 18.29 13.94
N LYS A 78 10.87 17.86 12.94
CA LYS A 78 10.93 18.46 11.59
C LYS A 78 9.86 17.92 10.65
N LEU A 79 9.16 16.88 11.08
CA LEU A 79 8.12 16.21 10.32
C LEU A 79 6.87 16.15 11.21
N SER A 80 5.70 16.47 10.64
CA SER A 80 4.45 16.29 11.36
C SER A 80 4.09 14.81 11.50
N GLU A 81 3.30 14.47 12.52
CA GLU A 81 2.86 13.10 12.75
C GLU A 81 2.08 12.53 11.54
N GLN A 82 1.29 13.37 10.86
CA GLN A 82 0.55 12.97 9.67
C GLN A 82 1.47 12.72 8.46
N SER A 83 2.48 13.58 8.23
CA SER A 83 3.49 13.39 7.18
C SER A 83 4.27 12.10 7.43
N HIS A 84 4.77 11.91 8.65
CA HIS A 84 5.50 10.70 9.05
C HIS A 84 4.67 9.44 8.86
N ALA A 85 3.44 9.39 9.38
CA ALA A 85 2.58 8.22 9.23
C ALA A 85 2.27 7.90 7.75
N SER A 86 2.24 8.93 6.89
CA SER A 86 2.00 8.73 5.45
C SER A 86 3.24 8.21 4.73
N LEU A 87 4.42 8.76 5.03
CA LEU A 87 5.69 8.29 4.48
C LEU A 87 6.04 6.89 4.96
N GLN A 88 5.81 6.60 6.25
CA GLN A 88 6.07 5.28 6.82
C GLN A 88 5.25 4.20 6.13
N ARG A 89 3.96 4.46 5.84
CA ARG A 89 3.14 3.51 5.07
C ARG A 89 3.70 3.18 3.69
N VAL A 90 4.30 4.16 3.01
CA VAL A 90 4.95 3.92 1.71
C VAL A 90 6.20 3.07 1.90
N ILE A 91 7.00 3.38 2.93
CA ILE A 91 8.21 2.61 3.28
C ILE A 91 7.85 1.16 3.57
N ASP A 92 6.83 0.92 4.38
CA ASP A 92 6.37 -0.43 4.74
C ASP A 92 5.94 -1.22 3.50
N LEU A 93 5.13 -0.62 2.61
CA LEU A 93 4.73 -1.25 1.34
C LEU A 93 5.94 -1.60 0.46
N ALA A 94 6.93 -0.72 0.40
CA ALA A 94 8.14 -0.94 -0.38
C ALA A 94 9.02 -2.05 0.23
N ASP A 95 9.16 -2.09 1.56
CA ASP A 95 9.90 -3.12 2.30
C ASP A 95 9.26 -4.51 2.18
N GLU A 96 7.92 -4.57 2.16
CA GLU A 96 7.14 -5.78 1.85
C GLU A 96 7.28 -6.23 0.38
N GLY A 97 7.93 -5.41 -0.46
CA GLY A 97 8.15 -5.68 -1.88
C GLY A 97 7.00 -5.24 -2.79
N ASP A 98 5.97 -4.57 -2.27
CA ASP A 98 4.90 -3.96 -3.07
C ASP A 98 5.28 -2.55 -3.58
N TRP A 99 6.35 -2.51 -4.37
CA TRP A 99 6.89 -1.31 -5.01
C TRP A 99 5.86 -0.57 -5.88
N ASN A 100 4.93 -1.32 -6.48
CA ASN A 100 3.90 -0.76 -7.34
C ASN A 100 2.83 -0.04 -6.51
N GLN A 101 2.40 -0.62 -5.39
CA GLN A 101 1.50 0.07 -4.49
C GLN A 101 2.19 1.26 -3.83
N ALA A 102 3.44 1.12 -3.36
CA ALA A 102 4.21 2.19 -2.75
C ALA A 102 4.35 3.42 -3.69
N SER A 103 4.75 3.21 -4.95
CA SER A 103 4.87 4.29 -5.93
C SER A 103 3.53 4.98 -6.24
N ARG A 104 2.42 4.23 -6.26
CA ARG A 104 1.07 4.78 -6.41
C ARG A 104 0.68 5.63 -5.20
N GLU A 105 0.96 5.17 -3.98
CA GLU A 105 0.70 5.95 -2.78
C GLU A 105 1.52 7.25 -2.76
N CYS A 106 2.81 7.22 -3.11
CA CYS A 106 3.61 8.45 -3.26
C CYS A 106 2.96 9.44 -4.22
N ARG A 107 2.55 8.94 -5.40
CA ARG A 107 1.93 9.79 -6.41
C ARG A 107 0.64 10.42 -5.90
N ARG A 108 -0.20 9.64 -5.23
CA ARG A 108 -1.45 10.15 -4.64
C ARG A 108 -1.19 11.19 -3.56
N MET A 109 -0.23 10.95 -2.67
CA MET A 109 0.18 11.93 -1.65
C MET A 109 0.61 13.25 -2.29
N MET A 110 1.38 13.21 -3.37
CA MET A 110 1.77 14.42 -4.11
C MET A 110 0.60 15.07 -4.85
N GLU A 111 -0.37 14.29 -5.37
CA GLU A 111 -1.57 14.83 -6.02
C GLU A 111 -2.51 15.52 -5.01
N ASP A 112 -2.64 14.98 -3.79
CA ASP A 112 -3.37 15.61 -2.68
C ASP A 112 -2.82 17.00 -2.37
N GLN A 113 -1.51 17.21 -2.58
CA GLN A 113 -0.85 18.48 -2.37
C GLN A 113 -1.13 19.53 -3.46
N VAL A 114 -1.67 19.13 -4.62
CA VAL A 114 -1.99 20.06 -5.72
C VAL A 114 -3.47 20.44 -5.70
N GLN A 115 -4.34 19.57 -5.17
CA GLN A 115 -5.78 19.78 -5.08
C GLN A 115 -6.24 20.45 -3.78
N ARG A 116 -5.34 21.19 -3.11
CA ARG A 116 -5.62 21.96 -1.90
C ARG A 116 -6.05 23.40 -2.22
#